data_AF-A0A3B1CXV5-F1
#
_entry.id   AF-A0A3B1CXV5-F1
#
_cell.length_a   1.000
_cell.length_b   1.000
_cell.length_c   1.000
_cell.angle_alpha   90.00
_cell.angle_beta   90.00
_cell.angle_gamma   90.00
#
_symmetry.space_group_name_H-M   'P 1'
#
loop_
_entity.id
_entity.type
_entity.pdbx_description
1 polymer ?
#
loop_
_entity_poly.entity_id
_entity_poly.type
_entity_poly.pdbx_seq_one_letter_code
_entity_poly.pdbx_strand_id
1 'polypeptide(L)'
;KTAEYIKKLGGRSEEIGKILTVIDDVTDQTNLLALNAAILAAQAGEHGKGFSVVADEIKDLAERTSFSTQEISSLIQTVQQEVRDAVDAMKHGLEAVNEGLGLSKESSGVLKKIVESAELSSEMSTAIEHSTSEQAEAARFVSRSMENVRNMASQIAKATSEQSRGMNQIMNAAEKVKDIAIQVKTATEEQSLQSKQIRKSTDVVSEKSQQIANAINEQKTESEQIKRSAENISDLPVKNRNLSFKVNNSLRSLVKDSELIVTEMEGFRFSISTRAEKALRLGVVPLESPADMYRKFTPLAEYLSRKLGKKVELKVGVDFNSAIKDIGSGITQFCYMTPSTYIKANRDYGVRVIAKALRDGKPFHHSVIIARSDSTVSSIEDLRDCSFAFGDQESTSSHIVPRYMLLEAGIDLDDLLFYNYLGHHDDVAKAVLSGGYDAGGVMESTADKYKEQGLKFIKF
;
A
#
# COMPACT_ATOMS: atom_id res chain seq x y z
N LYS A 1 -48.95 -82.94 -46.52
CA LYS A 1 -50.19 -83.71 -46.21
C LYS A 1 -51.30 -83.40 -47.21
N THR A 2 -51.89 -82.20 -47.27
CA THR A 2 -52.97 -81.87 -48.24
C THR A 2 -52.61 -82.19 -49.70
N ALA A 3 -51.42 -81.79 -50.15
CA ALA A 3 -50.91 -82.11 -51.49
C ALA A 3 -50.81 -83.62 -51.80
N GLU A 4 -50.57 -84.45 -50.78
CA GLU A 4 -50.50 -85.90 -50.92
C GLU A 4 -51.90 -86.52 -51.09
N TYR A 5 -52.90 -86.00 -50.36
CA TYR A 5 -54.29 -86.44 -50.50
C TYR A 5 -54.88 -86.07 -51.87
N ILE A 6 -54.63 -84.84 -52.35
CA ILE A 6 -55.08 -84.40 -53.69
C ILE A 6 -54.36 -85.18 -54.79
N LYS A 7 -53.06 -85.47 -54.66
CA LYS A 7 -52.36 -86.36 -55.61
C LYS A 7 -52.93 -87.78 -55.64
N LYS A 8 -53.33 -88.34 -54.49
CA LYS A 8 -54.04 -89.63 -54.41
C LYS A 8 -55.45 -89.57 -55.01
N LEU A 9 -56.15 -88.45 -54.87
CA LEU A 9 -57.45 -88.23 -55.52
C LEU A 9 -57.30 -88.22 -57.05
N GLY A 10 -56.29 -87.51 -57.58
CA GLY A 10 -56.00 -87.49 -59.03
C GLY A 10 -55.74 -88.87 -59.62
N GLY A 11 -54.93 -89.70 -58.94
CA GLY A 11 -54.69 -91.08 -59.35
C GLY A 11 -55.97 -91.93 -59.35
N ARG A 12 -56.84 -91.77 -58.35
CA ARG A 12 -58.15 -92.45 -58.31
C ARG A 12 -59.09 -91.98 -59.43
N SER A 13 -59.10 -90.68 -59.75
CA SER A 13 -59.89 -90.16 -60.87
C SER A 13 -59.36 -90.64 -62.23
N GLU A 14 -58.07 -90.94 -62.35
CA GLU A 14 -57.49 -91.60 -63.54
C GLU A 14 -57.90 -93.08 -63.64
N GLU A 15 -57.93 -93.81 -62.52
CA GLU A 15 -58.45 -95.18 -62.44
C GLU A 15 -59.93 -95.26 -62.83
N ILE A 16 -60.77 -94.34 -62.32
CA ILE A 16 -62.19 -94.25 -62.70
C ILE A 16 -62.34 -93.96 -64.21
N GLY A 17 -61.52 -93.07 -64.78
CA GLY A 17 -61.53 -92.80 -66.22
C GLY A 17 -61.28 -94.06 -67.06
N LYS A 18 -60.32 -94.91 -66.65
CA LYS A 18 -60.04 -96.20 -67.32
C LYS A 18 -61.19 -97.19 -67.21
N ILE A 19 -61.89 -97.21 -66.07
CA ILE A 19 -63.09 -98.05 -65.88
C ILE A 19 -64.22 -97.58 -66.81
N LEU A 20 -64.42 -96.26 -66.96
CA LEU A 20 -65.45 -95.72 -67.85
C LEU A 20 -65.21 -96.07 -69.33
N THR A 21 -63.96 -96.06 -69.80
CA THR A 21 -63.63 -96.55 -71.15
C THR A 21 -64.06 -98.02 -71.33
N VAL A 22 -63.78 -98.89 -70.36
CA VAL A 22 -64.19 -100.31 -70.42
C VAL A 22 -65.71 -100.46 -70.37
N ILE A 23 -66.42 -99.60 -69.63
CA ILE A 23 -67.89 -99.61 -69.60
C ILE A 23 -68.46 -99.18 -70.95
N ASP A 24 -67.91 -98.14 -71.59
CA ASP A 24 -68.35 -97.68 -72.91
C ASP A 24 -68.10 -98.77 -73.97
N ASP A 25 -66.90 -99.38 -73.99
CA ASP A 25 -66.56 -100.52 -74.86
C ASP A 25 -67.54 -101.71 -74.69
N VAL A 26 -67.87 -102.08 -73.44
CA VAL A 26 -68.84 -103.16 -73.14
C VAL A 26 -70.25 -102.75 -73.55
N THR A 27 -70.59 -101.48 -73.45
CA THR A 27 -71.91 -100.96 -73.81
C THR A 27 -72.11 -100.95 -75.32
N ASP A 28 -71.09 -100.54 -76.09
CA ASP A 28 -71.07 -100.64 -77.55
C ASP A 28 -71.16 -102.10 -78.01
N GLN A 29 -70.43 -103.02 -77.37
CA GLN A 29 -70.58 -104.46 -77.64
C GLN A 29 -72.00 -104.96 -77.32
N THR A 30 -72.61 -104.47 -76.24
CA THR A 30 -73.98 -104.84 -75.86
C THR A 30 -75.01 -104.30 -76.86
N ASN A 31 -74.83 -103.06 -77.36
CA ASN A 31 -75.63 -102.46 -78.42
C ASN A 31 -75.52 -103.26 -79.73
N LEU A 32 -74.31 -103.67 -80.12
CA LEU A 32 -74.09 -104.53 -81.30
C LEU A 32 -74.71 -105.93 -81.13
N LEU A 33 -74.65 -106.52 -79.94
CA LEU A 33 -75.33 -107.79 -79.63
C LEU A 33 -76.86 -107.66 -79.69
N ALA A 34 -77.40 -106.56 -79.16
CA ALA A 34 -78.82 -106.23 -79.23
C ALA A 34 -79.29 -106.05 -80.68
N LEU A 35 -78.54 -105.31 -81.49
CA LEU A 35 -78.82 -105.13 -82.92
C LEU A 35 -78.81 -106.48 -83.68
N ASN A 36 -77.83 -107.33 -83.42
CA ASN A 36 -77.77 -108.68 -83.99
C ASN A 36 -78.96 -109.55 -83.55
N ALA A 37 -79.38 -109.45 -82.28
CA ALA A 37 -80.56 -110.15 -81.76
C ALA A 37 -81.86 -109.63 -82.41
N ALA A 38 -81.99 -108.32 -82.65
CA ALA A 38 -83.13 -107.72 -83.34
C ALA A 38 -83.23 -108.18 -84.81
N ILE A 39 -82.08 -108.26 -85.50
CA ILE A 39 -82.01 -108.81 -86.87
C ILE A 39 -82.47 -110.28 -86.89
N LEU A 40 -81.98 -111.12 -85.98
CA LEU A 40 -82.38 -112.52 -85.87
C LEU A 40 -83.86 -112.68 -85.48
N ALA A 41 -84.39 -111.81 -84.63
CA ALA A 41 -85.80 -111.79 -84.26
C ALA A 41 -86.69 -111.42 -85.46
N ALA A 42 -86.32 -110.42 -86.25
CA ALA A 42 -87.01 -110.09 -87.50
C ALA A 42 -86.96 -111.24 -88.52
N GLN A 43 -85.82 -111.94 -88.60
CA GLN A 43 -85.62 -113.09 -89.48
C GLN A 43 -86.46 -114.33 -89.08
N ALA A 44 -86.84 -114.46 -87.81
CA ALA A 44 -87.70 -115.54 -87.29
C ALA A 44 -89.22 -115.29 -87.48
N GLY A 45 -89.63 -114.14 -88.03
CA GLY A 45 -91.02 -113.84 -88.37
C GLY A 45 -91.97 -113.83 -87.16
N GLU A 46 -93.15 -114.43 -87.29
CA GLU A 46 -94.17 -114.50 -86.22
C GLU A 46 -93.63 -115.06 -84.89
N HIS A 47 -92.69 -116.01 -84.94
CA HIS A 47 -92.09 -116.61 -83.74
C HIS A 47 -91.02 -115.70 -83.07
N GLY A 48 -90.50 -114.70 -83.78
CA GLY A 48 -89.46 -113.79 -83.28
C GLY A 48 -89.98 -112.58 -82.50
N LYS A 49 -91.28 -112.28 -82.54
CA LYS A 49 -91.87 -111.05 -81.97
C LYS A 49 -91.48 -110.79 -80.50
N GLY A 50 -91.48 -111.83 -79.66
CA GLY A 50 -91.08 -111.70 -78.25
C GLY A 50 -89.58 -111.41 -78.06
N PHE A 51 -88.72 -111.98 -78.93
CA PHE A 51 -87.28 -111.70 -78.92
C PHE A 51 -86.95 -110.29 -79.45
N SER A 52 -87.73 -109.76 -80.41
CA SER A 52 -87.53 -108.40 -80.92
C SER A 52 -87.69 -107.37 -79.80
N VAL A 53 -88.74 -107.48 -78.99
CA VAL A 53 -88.99 -106.57 -77.86
C VAL A 53 -87.84 -106.61 -76.84
N VAL A 54 -87.30 -107.80 -76.54
CA VAL A 54 -86.15 -107.94 -75.64
C VAL A 54 -84.87 -107.35 -76.26
N ALA A 55 -84.67 -107.52 -77.57
CA ALA A 55 -83.53 -106.93 -78.27
C ALA A 55 -83.61 -105.40 -78.31
N ASP A 56 -84.77 -104.82 -78.57
CA ASP A 56 -85.01 -103.37 -78.54
C ASP A 56 -84.84 -102.78 -77.12
N GLU A 57 -85.26 -103.48 -76.07
CA GLU A 57 -85.05 -103.06 -74.67
C GLU A 57 -83.57 -103.13 -74.25
N ILE A 58 -82.83 -104.17 -74.64
CA ILE A 58 -81.37 -104.25 -74.40
C ILE A 58 -80.66 -103.13 -75.17
N LYS A 59 -81.15 -102.79 -76.37
CA LYS A 59 -80.63 -101.68 -77.16
C LYS A 59 -80.85 -100.33 -76.48
N ASP A 60 -82.06 -100.00 -76.04
CA ASP A 60 -82.36 -98.76 -75.28
C ASP A 60 -81.51 -98.68 -74.00
N LEU A 61 -81.39 -99.79 -73.26
CA LEU A 61 -80.57 -99.87 -72.07
C LEU A 61 -79.08 -99.62 -72.38
N ALA A 62 -78.57 -100.13 -73.49
CA ALA A 62 -77.20 -99.88 -73.92
C ALA A 62 -77.00 -98.42 -74.36
N GLU A 63 -77.86 -97.87 -75.23
CA GLU A 63 -77.77 -96.46 -75.66
C GLU A 63 -77.83 -95.49 -74.46
N ARG A 64 -78.70 -95.75 -73.48
CA ARG A 64 -78.77 -94.98 -72.23
C ARG A 64 -77.56 -95.18 -71.31
N THR A 65 -77.01 -96.39 -71.25
CA THR A 65 -75.80 -96.67 -70.43
C THR A 65 -74.57 -95.98 -71.03
N SER A 66 -74.42 -95.93 -72.36
CA SER A 66 -73.32 -95.22 -73.00
C SER A 66 -73.47 -93.71 -72.81
N PHE A 67 -74.69 -93.16 -73.01
CA PHE A 67 -74.95 -91.75 -72.73
C PHE A 67 -74.57 -91.34 -71.29
N SER A 68 -75.02 -92.09 -70.28
CA SER A 68 -74.63 -91.82 -68.89
C SER A 68 -73.14 -92.08 -68.62
N THR A 69 -72.50 -93.02 -69.32
CA THR A 69 -71.04 -93.25 -69.22
C THR A 69 -70.26 -92.08 -69.81
N GLN A 70 -70.72 -91.47 -70.90
CA GLN A 70 -70.15 -90.26 -71.49
C GLN A 70 -70.34 -89.03 -70.59
N GLU A 71 -71.51 -88.85 -69.97
CA GLU A 71 -71.74 -87.80 -68.96
C GLU A 71 -70.78 -87.94 -67.76
N ILE A 72 -70.66 -89.15 -67.19
CA ILE A 72 -69.74 -89.41 -66.08
C ILE A 72 -68.28 -89.25 -66.53
N SER A 73 -67.93 -89.64 -67.76
CA SER A 73 -66.59 -89.43 -68.34
C SER A 73 -66.26 -87.94 -68.43
N SER A 74 -67.19 -87.10 -68.89
CA SER A 74 -67.03 -85.64 -68.91
C SER A 74 -66.83 -85.08 -67.49
N LEU A 75 -67.65 -85.48 -66.52
CA LEU A 75 -67.48 -85.07 -65.12
C LEU A 75 -66.13 -85.49 -64.54
N ILE A 76 -65.65 -86.70 -64.85
CA ILE A 76 -64.34 -87.18 -64.40
C ILE A 76 -63.20 -86.42 -65.09
N GLN A 77 -63.32 -86.04 -66.35
CA GLN A 77 -62.35 -85.15 -67.01
C GLN A 77 -62.29 -83.78 -66.33
N THR A 78 -63.43 -83.19 -65.96
CA THR A 78 -63.49 -81.95 -65.17
C THR A 78 -62.81 -82.11 -63.82
N VAL A 79 -63.14 -83.16 -63.05
CA VAL A 79 -62.50 -83.44 -61.75
C VAL A 79 -60.98 -83.67 -61.90
N GLN A 80 -60.53 -84.35 -62.94
CA GLN A 80 -59.10 -84.51 -63.23
C GLN A 80 -58.42 -83.17 -63.52
N GLN A 81 -59.10 -82.23 -64.20
CA GLN A 81 -58.58 -80.89 -64.44
C GLN A 81 -58.51 -80.06 -63.15
N GLU A 82 -59.60 -80.02 -62.37
CA GLU A 82 -59.64 -79.33 -61.07
C GLU A 82 -58.55 -79.85 -60.11
N VAL A 83 -58.28 -81.16 -60.12
CA VAL A 83 -57.19 -81.74 -59.33
C VAL A 83 -55.81 -81.30 -59.83
N ARG A 84 -55.59 -81.17 -61.14
CA ARG A 84 -54.34 -80.61 -61.69
C ARG A 84 -54.15 -79.16 -61.24
N ASP A 85 -55.18 -78.33 -61.43
CA ASP A 85 -55.17 -76.92 -61.06
C ASP A 85 -54.94 -76.73 -59.55
N ALA A 86 -55.54 -77.59 -58.71
CA ALA A 86 -55.31 -77.59 -57.27
C ALA A 86 -53.87 -78.00 -56.89
N VAL A 87 -53.24 -78.93 -57.62
CA VAL A 87 -51.83 -79.31 -57.41
C VAL A 87 -50.90 -78.16 -57.75
N ASP A 88 -51.12 -77.47 -58.87
CA ASP A 88 -50.29 -76.32 -59.28
C ASP A 88 -50.49 -75.13 -58.33
N ALA A 89 -51.73 -74.84 -57.91
CA ALA A 89 -52.00 -73.83 -56.89
C ALA A 89 -51.30 -74.13 -55.55
N MET A 90 -51.28 -75.39 -55.10
CA MET A 90 -50.52 -75.79 -53.91
C MET A 90 -49.01 -75.70 -54.11
N LYS A 91 -48.49 -75.92 -55.32
CA LYS A 91 -47.06 -75.77 -55.62
C LYS A 91 -46.63 -74.32 -55.48
N HIS A 92 -47.34 -73.39 -56.13
CA HIS A 92 -47.08 -71.95 -55.96
C HIS A 92 -47.28 -71.49 -54.51
N GLY A 93 -48.30 -72.02 -53.81
CA GLY A 93 -48.50 -71.77 -52.39
C GLY A 93 -47.32 -72.22 -51.51
N LEU A 94 -46.71 -73.38 -51.83
CA LEU A 94 -45.52 -73.87 -51.12
C LEU A 94 -44.28 -73.01 -51.44
N GLU A 95 -44.11 -72.58 -52.68
CA GLU A 95 -43.03 -71.67 -53.09
C GLU A 95 -43.13 -70.32 -52.35
N ALA A 96 -44.31 -69.70 -52.32
CA ALA A 96 -44.58 -68.46 -51.59
C ALA A 96 -44.39 -68.60 -50.06
N VAL A 97 -44.77 -69.74 -49.47
CA VAL A 97 -44.51 -70.01 -48.04
C VAL A 97 -43.01 -70.17 -47.76
N ASN A 98 -42.25 -70.79 -48.66
CA ASN A 98 -40.79 -70.90 -48.51
C ASN A 98 -40.09 -69.54 -48.66
N GLU A 99 -40.53 -68.70 -49.59
CA GLU A 99 -40.05 -67.32 -49.74
C GLU A 99 -40.36 -66.49 -48.49
N GLY A 100 -41.60 -66.53 -48.00
CA GLY A 100 -42.02 -65.88 -46.76
C GLY A 100 -41.23 -66.35 -45.53
N LEU A 101 -40.88 -67.64 -45.46
CA LEU A 101 -40.00 -68.18 -44.42
C LEU A 101 -38.55 -67.66 -44.55
N GLY A 102 -38.07 -67.45 -45.78
CA GLY A 102 -36.78 -66.80 -46.06
C GLY A 102 -36.76 -65.35 -45.57
N LEU A 103 -37.72 -64.54 -46.02
CA LEU A 103 -37.90 -63.14 -45.61
C LEU A 103 -38.09 -63.00 -44.09
N SER A 104 -38.82 -63.92 -43.46
CA SER A 104 -39.00 -63.96 -42.00
C SER A 104 -37.68 -64.21 -41.26
N LYS A 105 -36.83 -65.14 -41.75
CA LYS A 105 -35.49 -65.38 -41.18
C LYS A 105 -34.56 -64.19 -41.37
N GLU A 106 -34.58 -63.54 -42.53
CA GLU A 106 -33.79 -62.33 -42.78
C GLU A 106 -34.23 -61.19 -41.85
N SER A 107 -35.54 -60.95 -41.75
CA SER A 107 -36.14 -59.96 -40.84
C SER A 107 -35.76 -60.22 -39.38
N SER A 108 -35.75 -61.49 -38.94
CA SER A 108 -35.28 -61.87 -37.61
C SER A 108 -33.79 -61.56 -37.39
N GLY A 109 -32.95 -61.77 -38.42
CA GLY A 109 -31.54 -61.39 -38.39
C GLY A 109 -31.32 -59.87 -38.33
N VAL A 110 -32.13 -59.08 -39.03
CA VAL A 110 -32.11 -57.61 -38.97
C VAL A 110 -32.57 -57.12 -37.59
N LEU A 111 -33.66 -57.65 -37.05
CA LEU A 111 -34.15 -57.30 -35.72
C LEU A 111 -33.13 -57.62 -34.62
N LYS A 112 -32.40 -58.74 -34.72
CA LYS A 112 -31.31 -59.07 -33.78
C LYS A 112 -30.21 -58.01 -33.81
N LYS A 113 -29.78 -57.57 -35.01
CA LYS A 113 -28.79 -56.48 -35.16
C LYS A 113 -29.29 -55.14 -34.61
N ILE A 114 -30.60 -54.86 -34.72
CA ILE A 114 -31.21 -53.64 -34.14
C ILE A 114 -31.15 -53.69 -32.61
N VAL A 115 -31.44 -54.85 -31.99
CA VAL A 115 -31.30 -55.05 -30.54
C VAL A 115 -29.85 -54.88 -30.09
N GLU A 116 -28.90 -55.56 -30.74
CA GLU A 116 -27.46 -55.44 -30.45
C GLU A 116 -26.98 -53.97 -30.58
N SER A 117 -27.48 -53.24 -31.58
CA SER A 117 -27.15 -51.81 -31.77
C SER A 117 -27.77 -50.91 -30.70
N ALA A 118 -28.97 -51.24 -30.21
CA ALA A 118 -29.64 -50.50 -29.15
C ALA A 118 -28.96 -50.72 -27.78
N GLU A 119 -28.52 -51.94 -27.50
CA GLU A 119 -27.72 -52.29 -26.32
C GLU A 119 -26.40 -51.49 -26.30
N LEU A 120 -25.62 -51.53 -27.39
CA LEU A 120 -24.40 -50.73 -27.55
C LEU A 120 -24.64 -49.21 -27.40
N SER A 121 -25.77 -48.71 -27.92
CA SER A 121 -26.14 -47.30 -27.78
C SER A 121 -26.49 -46.93 -26.33
N SER A 122 -27.08 -47.86 -25.58
CA SER A 122 -27.37 -47.67 -24.14
C SER A 122 -26.09 -47.66 -23.32
N GLU A 123 -25.17 -48.59 -23.55
CA GLU A 123 -23.85 -48.62 -22.90
C GLU A 123 -23.07 -47.32 -23.17
N MET A 124 -23.04 -46.86 -24.43
CA MET A 124 -22.40 -45.61 -24.81
C MET A 124 -23.05 -44.39 -24.13
N SER A 125 -24.38 -44.38 -24.00
CA SER A 125 -25.09 -43.30 -23.29
C SER A 125 -24.70 -43.24 -21.82
N THR A 126 -24.60 -44.39 -21.14
CA THR A 126 -24.13 -44.48 -19.74
C THR A 126 -22.67 -44.02 -19.60
N ALA A 127 -21.80 -44.38 -20.55
CA ALA A 127 -20.40 -43.91 -20.56
C ALA A 127 -20.32 -42.38 -20.76
N ILE A 128 -21.13 -41.81 -21.65
CA ILE A 128 -21.25 -40.36 -21.85
C ILE A 128 -21.73 -39.66 -20.58
N GLU A 129 -22.73 -40.21 -19.88
CA GLU A 129 -23.23 -39.66 -18.61
C GLU A 129 -22.13 -39.59 -17.56
N HIS A 130 -21.37 -40.68 -17.36
CA HIS A 130 -20.24 -40.73 -16.44
C HIS A 130 -19.17 -39.68 -16.79
N SER A 131 -18.71 -39.66 -18.05
CA SER A 131 -17.71 -38.69 -18.52
C SER A 131 -18.20 -37.24 -18.40
N THR A 132 -19.49 -36.99 -18.60
CA THR A 132 -20.10 -35.65 -18.43
C THR A 132 -20.13 -35.23 -16.96
N SER A 133 -20.39 -36.17 -16.04
CA SER A 133 -20.31 -35.92 -14.60
C SER A 133 -18.88 -35.58 -14.16
N GLU A 134 -17.88 -36.34 -14.61
CA GLU A 134 -16.45 -36.06 -14.35
C GLU A 134 -16.04 -34.70 -14.93
N GLN A 135 -16.47 -34.37 -16.16
CA GLN A 135 -16.22 -33.05 -16.76
C GLN A 135 -16.88 -31.92 -15.95
N ALA A 136 -18.09 -32.11 -15.42
CA ALA A 136 -18.75 -31.12 -14.59
C ALA A 136 -18.02 -30.89 -13.26
N GLU A 137 -17.45 -31.92 -12.65
CA GLU A 137 -16.59 -31.80 -11.47
C GLU A 137 -15.26 -31.09 -11.80
N ALA A 138 -14.60 -31.48 -12.89
CA ALA A 138 -13.38 -30.82 -13.37
C ALA A 138 -13.62 -29.32 -13.67
N ALA A 139 -14.75 -28.97 -14.28
CA ALA A 139 -15.13 -27.58 -14.53
C ALA A 139 -15.35 -26.77 -13.25
N ARG A 140 -15.92 -27.37 -12.19
CA ARG A 140 -16.01 -26.75 -10.85
C ARG A 140 -14.63 -26.56 -10.22
N PHE A 141 -13.73 -27.53 -10.36
CA PHE A 141 -12.36 -27.43 -9.87
C PHE A 141 -11.57 -26.31 -10.59
N VAL A 142 -11.68 -26.22 -11.92
CA VAL A 142 -11.10 -25.12 -12.71
C VAL A 142 -11.67 -23.77 -12.28
N SER A 143 -13.00 -23.67 -12.11
CA SER A 143 -13.66 -22.44 -11.66
C SER A 143 -13.15 -21.97 -10.30
N ARG A 144 -13.00 -22.89 -9.32
CA ARG A 144 -12.43 -22.59 -8.00
C ARG A 144 -10.95 -22.20 -8.08
N SER A 145 -10.20 -22.81 -8.99
CA SER A 145 -8.79 -22.47 -9.24
C SER A 145 -8.65 -21.07 -9.85
N MET A 146 -9.55 -20.67 -10.76
CA MET A 146 -9.59 -19.32 -11.32
C MET A 146 -9.94 -18.26 -10.26
N GLU A 147 -10.82 -18.57 -9.30
CA GLU A 147 -11.10 -17.69 -8.18
C GLU A 147 -9.87 -17.51 -7.26
N ASN A 148 -9.09 -18.58 -7.02
CA ASN A 148 -7.82 -18.47 -6.31
C ASN A 148 -6.81 -17.60 -7.07
N VAL A 149 -6.70 -17.75 -8.40
CA VAL A 149 -5.84 -16.91 -9.26
C VAL A 149 -6.27 -15.45 -9.22
N ARG A 150 -7.59 -15.16 -9.26
CA ARG A 150 -8.14 -13.81 -9.13
C ARG A 150 -7.76 -13.17 -7.79
N ASN A 151 -7.90 -13.91 -6.69
CA ASN A 151 -7.54 -13.43 -5.36
C ASN A 151 -6.03 -13.17 -5.23
N MET A 152 -5.20 -14.06 -5.78
CA MET A 152 -3.74 -13.87 -5.83
C MET A 152 -3.34 -12.66 -6.68
N ALA A 153 -3.97 -12.44 -7.83
CA ALA A 153 -3.74 -11.25 -8.67
C ALA A 153 -4.13 -9.95 -7.93
N SER A 154 -5.21 -9.96 -7.15
CA SER A 154 -5.60 -8.83 -6.30
C SER A 154 -4.58 -8.56 -5.19
N GLN A 155 -4.04 -9.60 -4.55
CA GLN A 155 -2.97 -9.47 -3.55
C GLN A 155 -1.68 -8.91 -4.17
N ILE A 156 -1.29 -9.39 -5.36
CA ILE A 156 -0.14 -8.86 -6.11
C ILE A 156 -0.35 -7.37 -6.42
N ALA A 157 -1.51 -6.97 -6.94
CA ALA A 157 -1.81 -5.56 -7.24
C ALA A 157 -1.70 -4.66 -5.99
N LYS A 158 -2.18 -5.15 -4.84
CA LYS A 158 -2.03 -4.45 -3.55
C LYS A 158 -0.55 -4.33 -3.15
N ALA A 159 0.21 -5.41 -3.20
CA ALA A 159 1.64 -5.42 -2.87
C ALA A 159 2.46 -4.49 -3.79
N THR A 160 2.15 -4.47 -5.10
CA THR A 160 2.77 -3.52 -6.05
C THR A 160 2.45 -2.07 -5.73
N SER A 161 1.23 -1.76 -5.29
CA SER A 161 0.85 -0.41 -4.84
C SER A 161 1.62 0.01 -3.57
N GLU A 162 1.72 -0.89 -2.58
CA GLU A 162 2.51 -0.67 -1.37
C GLU A 162 4.01 -0.50 -1.67
N GLN A 163 4.55 -1.30 -2.59
CA GLN A 163 5.93 -1.20 -3.08
C GLN A 163 6.20 0.13 -3.79
N SER A 164 5.27 0.61 -4.62
CA SER A 164 5.35 1.92 -5.29
C SER A 164 5.41 3.06 -4.26
N ARG A 165 4.57 3.00 -3.22
CA ARG A 165 4.63 3.96 -2.10
C ARG A 165 5.98 3.91 -1.36
N GLY A 166 6.50 2.72 -1.09
CA GLY A 166 7.84 2.55 -0.51
C GLY A 166 8.95 3.13 -1.41
N MET A 167 8.83 3.01 -2.73
CA MET A 167 9.79 3.56 -3.68
C MET A 167 9.79 5.10 -3.66
N ASN A 168 8.63 5.74 -3.53
CA ASN A 168 8.55 7.19 -3.33
C ASN A 168 9.25 7.63 -2.02
N GLN A 169 9.10 6.86 -0.93
CA GLN A 169 9.83 7.13 0.32
C GLN A 169 11.35 7.00 0.15
N ILE A 170 11.81 6.01 -0.62
CA ILE A 170 13.24 5.83 -0.96
C ILE A 170 13.76 7.00 -1.81
N MET A 171 13.00 7.48 -2.80
CA MET A 171 13.39 8.66 -3.59
C MET A 171 13.51 9.91 -2.70
N ASN A 172 12.52 10.18 -1.84
CA ASN A 172 12.57 11.30 -0.91
C ASN A 172 13.75 11.20 0.06
N ALA A 173 14.10 9.98 0.51
CA ALA A 173 15.29 9.76 1.34
C ALA A 173 16.59 10.00 0.56
N ALA A 174 16.66 9.61 -0.71
CA ALA A 174 17.82 9.86 -1.57
C ALA A 174 18.02 11.36 -1.84
N GLU A 175 16.94 12.14 -2.01
CA GLU A 175 17.02 13.60 -2.09
C GLU A 175 17.55 14.22 -0.79
N LYS A 176 17.03 13.82 0.38
CA LYS A 176 17.57 14.26 1.68
C LYS A 176 19.06 13.94 1.86
N VAL A 177 19.50 12.76 1.42
CA VAL A 177 20.93 12.37 1.46
C VAL A 177 21.78 13.24 0.53
N LYS A 178 21.28 13.58 -0.66
CA LYS A 178 21.92 14.52 -1.58
C LYS A 178 22.05 15.93 -0.97
N ASP A 179 21.00 16.43 -0.32
CA ASP A 179 21.02 17.75 0.33
C ASP A 179 21.99 17.79 1.51
N ILE A 180 22.03 16.73 2.34
CA ILE A 180 23.04 16.56 3.40
C ILE A 180 24.45 16.55 2.81
N ALA A 181 24.68 15.85 1.69
CA ALA A 181 25.99 15.84 1.03
C ALA A 181 26.42 17.23 0.54
N ILE A 182 25.48 18.06 0.07
CA ILE A 182 25.73 19.46 -0.29
C ILE A 182 26.09 20.28 0.96
N GLN A 183 25.32 20.17 2.05
CA GLN A 183 25.59 20.88 3.29
C GLN A 183 26.96 20.51 3.88
N VAL A 184 27.30 19.21 3.93
CA VAL A 184 28.59 18.71 4.39
C VAL A 184 29.73 19.26 3.53
N LYS A 185 29.55 19.34 2.21
CA LYS A 185 30.54 19.95 1.31
C LYS A 185 30.78 21.42 1.66
N THR A 186 29.72 22.23 1.78
CA THR A 186 29.83 23.66 2.12
C THR A 186 30.47 23.86 3.50
N ALA A 187 30.04 23.11 4.51
CA ALA A 187 30.64 23.17 5.85
C ALA A 187 32.14 22.80 5.84
N THR A 188 32.55 21.84 5.00
CA THR A 188 33.96 21.46 4.83
C THR A 188 34.77 22.59 4.16
N GLU A 189 34.20 23.28 3.18
CA GLU A 189 34.82 24.46 2.53
C GLU A 189 34.99 25.62 3.53
N GLU A 190 33.97 25.92 4.33
CA GLU A 190 34.01 26.94 5.39
C GLU A 190 35.02 26.58 6.50
N GLN A 191 35.02 25.34 6.98
CA GLN A 191 35.96 24.86 8.00
C GLN A 191 37.42 24.95 7.52
N SER A 192 37.67 24.72 6.23
CA SER A 192 38.99 24.90 5.60
C SER A 192 39.44 26.37 5.61
N LEU A 193 38.53 27.31 5.32
CA LEU A 193 38.81 28.74 5.44
C LEU A 193 39.06 29.17 6.89
N GLN A 194 38.23 28.70 7.82
CA GLN A 194 38.36 29.03 9.24
C GLN A 194 39.64 28.44 9.86
N SER A 195 40.06 27.24 9.43
CA SER A 195 41.35 26.64 9.79
C SER A 195 42.54 27.51 9.35
N LYS A 196 42.50 28.11 8.15
CA LYS A 196 43.53 29.08 7.70
C LYS A 196 43.56 30.33 8.60
N GLN A 197 42.40 30.79 9.08
CA GLN A 197 42.31 31.94 9.98
C GLN A 197 42.82 31.61 11.39
N ILE A 198 42.47 30.43 11.93
CA ILE A 198 43.04 29.90 13.18
C ILE A 198 44.56 29.84 13.07
N ARG A 199 45.12 29.32 11.97
CA ARG A 199 46.58 29.26 11.75
C ARG A 199 47.23 30.65 11.84
N LYS A 200 46.67 31.67 11.16
CA LYS A 200 47.13 33.06 11.29
C LYS A 200 47.05 33.59 12.72
N SER A 201 45.98 33.27 13.46
CA SER A 201 45.83 33.66 14.86
C SER A 201 46.87 32.97 15.76
N THR A 202 47.17 31.70 15.51
CA THR A 202 48.24 30.97 16.20
C THR A 202 49.62 31.57 15.92
N ASP A 203 49.90 31.97 14.67
CA ASP A 203 51.15 32.66 14.30
C ASP A 203 51.29 33.98 15.11
N VAL A 204 50.22 34.78 15.21
CA VAL A 204 50.20 36.02 16.02
C VAL A 204 50.33 35.74 17.53
N VAL A 205 49.69 34.70 18.05
CA VAL A 205 49.83 34.30 19.46
C VAL A 205 51.26 33.84 19.78
N SER A 206 51.92 33.15 18.83
CA SER A 206 53.33 32.76 18.94
C SER A 206 54.25 33.99 19.01
N GLU A 207 54.06 34.95 18.10
CA GLU A 207 54.81 36.22 18.10
C GLU A 207 54.61 37.00 19.43
N LYS A 208 53.36 37.09 19.91
CA LYS A 208 53.05 37.74 21.20
C LYS A 208 53.65 37.01 22.39
N SER A 209 53.68 35.67 22.37
CA SER A 209 54.31 34.86 23.41
C SER A 209 55.82 35.11 23.46
N GLN A 210 56.48 35.27 22.31
CA GLN A 210 57.90 35.64 22.25
C GLN A 210 58.14 37.07 22.75
N GLN A 211 57.28 38.03 22.41
CA GLN A 211 57.35 39.40 22.94
C GLN A 211 57.21 39.44 24.47
N ILE A 212 56.27 38.66 25.02
CA ILE A 212 56.10 38.51 26.48
C ILE A 212 57.33 37.86 27.12
N ALA A 213 57.89 36.80 26.52
CA ALA A 213 59.09 36.14 27.03
C ALA A 213 60.30 37.10 27.10
N ASN A 214 60.46 37.97 26.09
CA ASN A 214 61.49 39.00 26.07
C ASN A 214 61.26 40.02 27.21
N ALA A 215 60.04 40.56 27.33
CA ALA A 215 59.67 41.54 28.35
C ALA A 215 59.83 40.99 29.79
N ILE A 216 59.54 39.70 30.03
CA ILE A 216 59.80 39.04 31.32
C ILE A 216 61.30 39.03 31.65
N ASN A 217 62.17 38.85 30.66
CA ASN A 217 63.62 38.83 30.85
C ASN A 217 64.19 40.24 31.09
N GLU A 218 63.63 41.26 30.44
CA GLU A 218 63.89 42.67 30.73
C GLU A 218 63.45 43.03 32.16
N GLN A 219 62.20 42.70 32.53
CA GLN A 219 61.64 42.94 33.87
C GLN A 219 62.46 42.24 34.97
N LYS A 220 62.99 41.04 34.71
CA LYS A 220 63.92 40.36 35.64
C LYS A 220 65.20 41.17 35.86
N THR A 221 65.74 41.79 34.80
CA THR A 221 66.94 42.62 34.87
C THR A 221 66.67 43.91 35.64
N GLU A 222 65.54 44.57 35.38
CA GLU A 222 65.08 45.72 36.16
C GLU A 222 64.85 45.37 37.64
N SER A 223 64.28 44.19 37.93
CA SER A 223 64.05 43.72 39.30
C SER A 223 65.35 43.51 40.09
N GLU A 224 66.41 42.98 39.47
CA GLU A 224 67.75 42.92 40.08
C GLU A 224 68.34 44.33 40.30
N GLN A 225 68.07 45.29 39.42
CA GLN A 225 68.49 46.69 39.62
C GLN A 225 67.70 47.37 40.76
N ILE A 226 66.40 47.09 40.90
CA ILE A 226 65.57 47.53 42.02
C ILE A 226 66.07 46.90 43.32
N LYS A 227 66.40 45.61 43.34
CA LYS A 227 66.98 44.92 44.50
C LYS A 227 68.29 45.56 44.94
N ARG A 228 69.24 45.79 44.03
CA ARG A 228 70.49 46.53 44.33
C ARG A 228 70.22 47.94 44.84
N SER A 229 69.18 48.61 44.33
CA SER A 229 68.77 49.93 44.83
C SER A 229 68.21 49.85 46.25
N ALA A 230 67.42 48.82 46.57
CA ALA A 230 66.90 48.56 47.90
C ALA A 230 68.01 48.19 48.91
N GLU A 231 69.00 47.40 48.50
CA GLU A 231 70.21 47.11 49.28
C GLU A 231 70.99 48.41 49.59
N ASN A 232 71.23 49.25 48.58
CA ASN A 232 71.84 50.57 48.78
C ASN A 232 71.03 51.48 49.72
N ILE A 233 69.69 51.43 49.65
CA ILE A 233 68.80 52.17 50.57
C ILE A 233 68.87 51.59 51.98
N SER A 234 69.00 50.27 52.15
CA SER A 234 69.19 49.63 53.45
C SER A 234 70.52 49.99 54.11
N ASP A 235 71.54 50.32 53.32
CA ASP A 235 72.82 50.85 53.79
C ASP A 235 72.77 52.35 54.14
N LEU A 236 71.81 53.11 53.60
CA LEU A 236 71.68 54.54 53.88
C LEU A 236 71.52 54.85 55.39
N PRO A 237 70.71 54.13 56.20
CA PRO A 237 70.68 54.32 57.65
C PRO A 237 72.04 54.18 58.34
N VAL A 238 72.91 53.27 57.89
CA VAL A 238 74.26 53.09 58.48
C VAL A 238 75.17 54.24 58.07
N LYS A 239 75.14 54.63 56.78
CA LYS A 239 75.87 55.81 56.27
C LYS A 239 75.38 57.10 56.92
N ASN A 240 74.07 57.28 57.07
CA ASN A 240 73.44 58.41 57.77
C ASN A 240 73.73 58.38 59.27
N ARG A 241 73.84 57.23 59.93
CA ARG A 241 74.26 57.18 61.35
C ARG A 241 75.70 57.67 61.50
N ASN A 242 76.61 57.23 60.62
CA ASN A 242 78.00 57.70 60.59
C ASN A 242 78.09 59.20 60.23
N LEU A 243 77.28 59.65 59.26
CA LEU A 243 77.18 61.05 58.88
C LEU A 243 76.57 61.89 60.01
N SER A 244 75.52 61.43 60.68
CA SER A 244 74.93 62.05 61.87
C SER A 244 75.91 62.08 63.05
N PHE A 245 76.83 61.12 63.16
CA PHE A 245 77.90 61.18 64.16
C PHE A 245 78.92 62.29 63.83
N LYS A 246 79.32 62.42 62.56
CA LYS A 246 80.13 63.55 62.07
C LYS A 246 79.40 64.88 62.25
N VAL A 247 78.14 64.96 61.81
CA VAL A 247 77.27 66.12 61.91
C VAL A 247 76.99 66.47 63.36
N ASN A 248 76.84 65.52 64.29
CA ASN A 248 76.68 65.80 65.72
C ASN A 248 77.97 66.36 66.36
N ASN A 249 79.15 65.91 65.91
CA ASN A 249 80.42 66.55 66.29
C ASN A 249 80.52 67.96 65.68
N SER A 250 80.12 68.14 64.41
CA SER A 250 80.02 69.46 63.78
C SER A 250 78.91 70.32 64.39
N LEU A 251 77.86 69.75 64.98
CA LEU A 251 76.77 70.45 65.68
C LEU A 251 77.18 70.79 67.10
N ARG A 252 78.09 70.05 67.75
CA ARG A 252 78.78 70.56 68.95
C ARG A 252 79.68 71.75 68.64
N SER A 253 80.24 71.83 67.42
CA SER A 253 80.89 73.04 66.93
C SER A 253 79.87 74.13 66.61
N LEU A 254 78.84 73.83 65.81
CA LEU A 254 77.83 74.80 65.38
C LEU A 254 76.87 75.24 66.48
N VAL A 255 76.67 74.49 67.57
CA VAL A 255 75.94 74.99 68.76
C VAL A 255 76.75 76.05 69.47
N LYS A 256 78.08 75.92 69.47
CA LYS A 256 79.02 76.95 69.92
C LYS A 256 78.98 78.19 69.01
N ASP A 257 78.63 78.00 67.74
CA ASP A 257 78.47 79.08 66.74
C ASP A 257 77.00 79.56 66.62
N SER A 258 76.00 78.83 67.13
CA SER A 258 74.56 79.13 66.96
C SER A 258 73.91 79.77 68.16
N GLU A 259 74.59 79.84 69.32
CA GLU A 259 74.35 80.91 70.30
C GLU A 259 74.51 82.31 69.65
N LEU A 260 75.15 82.40 68.47
CA LEU A 260 75.30 83.61 67.66
C LEU A 260 74.21 83.81 66.57
N ILE A 261 73.45 82.77 66.18
CA ILE A 261 72.61 82.77 64.94
C ILE A 261 71.11 82.47 65.19
N VAL A 262 70.69 82.16 66.42
CA VAL A 262 69.25 82.10 66.80
C VAL A 262 68.57 83.50 66.76
N THR A 263 69.31 84.56 66.44
CA THR A 263 68.79 85.91 66.17
C THR A 263 67.97 86.01 64.88
N GLU A 264 68.18 85.14 63.87
CA GLU A 264 67.58 85.29 62.53
C GLU A 264 66.71 84.11 62.05
N MET A 265 65.58 83.95 62.76
CA MET A 265 64.24 83.71 62.22
C MET A 265 63.85 82.37 61.54
N GLU A 266 62.57 82.03 61.74
CA GLU A 266 61.88 80.78 61.35
C GLU A 266 61.20 80.87 59.96
N GLY A 267 60.80 79.73 59.36
CA GLY A 267 60.01 79.73 58.11
C GLY A 267 59.49 78.37 57.56
N PHE A 268 58.31 77.96 58.03
CA PHE A 268 57.38 76.87 57.60
C PHE A 268 57.10 76.68 56.08
N ARG A 269 56.37 75.68 55.49
CA ARG A 269 55.87 74.28 55.75
C ARG A 269 55.03 73.78 54.51
N PHE A 270 55.00 72.45 54.21
CA PHE A 270 53.85 71.61 53.70
C PHE A 270 53.09 71.97 52.35
N SER A 271 52.23 71.18 51.66
CA SER A 271 51.98 69.70 51.45
C SER A 271 50.73 69.40 50.54
N ILE A 272 50.43 68.10 50.22
CA ILE A 272 49.08 67.45 49.95
C ILE A 272 48.56 67.16 48.49
N SER A 273 47.60 66.19 48.39
CA SER A 273 47.13 65.28 47.29
C SER A 273 45.60 65.30 47.01
N THR A 274 45.03 64.43 46.12
CA THR A 274 43.75 63.59 46.27
C THR A 274 43.21 62.85 44.98
N ARG A 275 41.99 62.22 45.00
CA ARG A 275 41.50 61.00 44.24
C ARG A 275 39.93 60.90 44.04
N ALA A 276 39.34 60.01 43.19
CA ALA A 276 37.85 59.88 42.85
C ALA A 276 37.23 58.42 42.64
N GLU A 277 35.99 58.23 42.09
CA GLU A 277 35.04 57.06 42.30
C GLU A 277 34.28 56.33 41.07
N LYS A 278 33.00 55.84 41.18
CA LYS A 278 32.30 54.77 40.33
C LYS A 278 30.79 55.02 39.86
N ALA A 279 30.11 54.06 39.16
CA ALA A 279 28.86 54.23 38.30
C ALA A 279 27.67 53.16 38.38
N LEU A 280 26.54 53.34 37.64
CA LEU A 280 25.23 52.57 37.65
C LEU A 280 24.96 51.63 36.42
N ARG A 281 23.92 50.75 36.46
CA ARG A 281 23.58 49.74 35.40
C ARG A 281 22.08 49.48 35.07
N LEU A 282 21.79 49.22 33.78
CA LEU A 282 20.50 48.79 33.20
C LEU A 282 20.59 47.36 32.63
N GLY A 283 19.72 46.45 33.08
CA GLY A 283 19.58 45.08 32.59
C GLY A 283 18.60 44.94 31.41
N VAL A 284 18.81 43.95 30.55
CA VAL A 284 17.85 43.56 29.51
C VAL A 284 17.88 42.03 29.29
N VAL A 285 16.72 41.38 29.23
CA VAL A 285 16.60 39.95 28.87
C VAL A 285 16.98 39.71 27.40
N PRO A 286 17.69 38.62 27.04
CA PRO A 286 18.14 38.38 25.67
C PRO A 286 16.99 37.93 24.76
N LEU A 287 16.35 38.88 24.06
CA LEU A 287 15.27 38.60 23.11
C LEU A 287 15.77 38.24 21.70
N GLU A 288 16.94 38.77 21.35
CA GLU A 288 17.56 38.73 20.03
C GLU A 288 19.09 38.62 20.19
N SER A 289 19.84 38.64 19.08
CA SER A 289 21.30 38.60 19.09
C SER A 289 21.89 39.68 20.04
N PRO A 290 22.97 39.39 20.81
CA PRO A 290 23.56 40.39 21.70
C PRO A 290 23.89 41.71 20.99
N ALA A 291 24.36 41.65 19.73
CA ALA A 291 24.65 42.84 18.92
C ALA A 291 23.39 43.69 18.68
N ASP A 292 22.26 43.08 18.31
CA ASP A 292 20.98 43.78 18.16
C ASP A 292 20.45 44.33 19.48
N MET A 293 20.63 43.60 20.57
CA MET A 293 20.24 44.05 21.91
C MET A 293 21.04 45.29 22.34
N TYR A 294 22.36 45.29 22.17
CA TYR A 294 23.16 46.51 22.41
C TYR A 294 22.74 47.65 21.47
N ARG A 295 22.54 47.39 20.18
CA ARG A 295 22.10 48.40 19.19
C ARG A 295 20.75 49.03 19.54
N LYS A 296 19.76 48.23 19.98
CA LYS A 296 18.40 48.68 20.32
C LYS A 296 18.33 49.41 21.66
N PHE A 297 19.06 48.95 22.68
CA PHE A 297 18.93 49.45 24.05
C PHE A 297 19.99 50.48 24.48
N THR A 298 21.11 50.64 23.75
CA THR A 298 22.10 51.69 24.06
C THR A 298 21.49 53.10 24.01
N PRO A 299 20.66 53.50 23.01
CA PRO A 299 20.01 54.81 23.02
C PRO A 299 19.15 55.09 24.26
N LEU A 300 18.53 54.03 24.83
CA LEU A 300 17.77 54.13 26.08
C LEU A 300 18.70 54.30 27.29
N ALA A 301 19.80 53.56 27.36
CA ALA A 301 20.81 53.70 28.42
C ALA A 301 21.47 55.10 28.42
N GLU A 302 21.75 55.66 27.24
CA GLU A 302 22.24 57.04 27.08
C GLU A 302 21.19 58.08 27.49
N TYR A 303 19.93 57.90 27.06
CA TYR A 303 18.83 58.77 27.47
C TYR A 303 18.65 58.78 28.99
N LEU A 304 18.65 57.61 29.62
CA LEU A 304 18.60 57.47 31.08
C LEU A 304 19.83 58.09 31.74
N SER A 305 21.04 57.91 31.18
CA SER A 305 22.25 58.54 31.71
C SER A 305 22.14 60.07 31.74
N ARG A 306 21.65 60.67 30.65
CA ARG A 306 21.40 62.13 30.56
C ARG A 306 20.31 62.60 31.52
N LYS A 307 19.24 61.83 31.72
CA LYS A 307 18.10 62.21 32.59
C LYS A 307 18.35 61.97 34.08
N LEU A 308 19.20 61.01 34.44
CA LEU A 308 19.52 60.65 35.83
C LEU A 308 20.80 61.32 36.36
N GLY A 309 21.58 61.98 35.51
CA GLY A 309 22.84 62.63 35.89
C GLY A 309 23.94 61.65 36.33
N LYS A 310 23.82 60.37 35.96
CA LYS A 310 24.72 59.27 36.35
C LYS A 310 24.97 58.38 35.14
N LYS A 311 26.21 57.87 34.98
CA LYS A 311 26.51 56.91 33.91
C LYS A 311 25.72 55.61 34.15
N VAL A 312 24.86 55.24 33.21
CA VAL A 312 24.10 53.98 33.18
C VAL A 312 24.73 53.07 32.13
N GLU A 313 25.32 51.97 32.56
CA GLU A 313 25.89 50.96 31.67
C GLU A 313 24.84 49.90 31.31
N LEU A 314 24.71 49.57 30.02
CA LEU A 314 23.84 48.50 29.56
C LEU A 314 24.47 47.12 29.84
N LYS A 315 23.68 46.19 30.38
CA LYS A 315 24.04 44.80 30.61
C LYS A 315 22.96 43.89 30.05
N VAL A 316 23.21 43.31 28.88
CA VAL A 316 22.37 42.24 28.32
C VAL A 316 22.65 40.96 29.13
N GLY A 317 21.59 40.25 29.54
CA GLY A 317 21.71 38.96 30.21
C GLY A 317 22.27 37.88 29.29
N VAL A 318 22.96 36.89 29.86
CA VAL A 318 23.41 35.70 29.09
C VAL A 318 22.22 34.83 28.70
N ASP A 319 21.24 34.74 29.60
CA ASP A 319 19.98 34.04 29.47
C ASP A 319 18.89 34.79 30.28
N PHE A 320 17.63 34.35 30.17
CA PHE A 320 16.50 34.97 30.87
C PHE A 320 16.60 34.87 32.40
N ASN A 321 17.14 33.77 32.95
CA ASN A 321 17.31 33.57 34.40
C ASN A 321 18.46 34.41 34.97
N SER A 322 19.56 34.59 34.24
CA SER A 322 20.63 35.53 34.59
C SER A 322 20.09 36.94 34.76
N ALA A 323 19.26 37.41 33.82
CA ALA A 323 18.67 38.74 33.88
C ALA A 323 17.69 38.92 35.07
N ILE A 324 16.92 37.88 35.42
CA ILE A 324 16.07 37.84 36.63
C ILE A 324 16.94 37.93 37.91
N LYS A 325 18.03 37.15 37.97
CA LYS A 325 18.95 37.15 39.12
C LYS A 325 19.72 38.47 39.25
N ASP A 326 20.10 39.10 38.14
CA ASP A 326 20.83 40.37 38.10
C ASP A 326 19.99 41.55 38.62
N ILE A 327 18.65 41.54 38.45
CA ILE A 327 17.76 42.54 39.06
C ILE A 327 17.43 42.18 40.52
N GLY A 328 17.19 40.89 40.83
CA GLY A 328 16.91 40.43 42.19
C GLY A 328 18.08 40.59 43.18
N SER A 329 19.33 40.59 42.69
CA SER A 329 20.55 40.82 43.48
C SER A 329 21.06 42.27 43.43
N GLY A 330 20.37 43.17 42.73
CA GLY A 330 20.75 44.59 42.63
C GLY A 330 21.99 44.89 41.76
N ILE A 331 22.51 43.90 41.01
CA ILE A 331 23.60 44.10 40.03
C ILE A 331 23.17 45.06 38.92
N THR A 332 21.89 45.02 38.55
CA THR A 332 21.20 46.01 37.72
C THR A 332 20.15 46.72 38.56
N GLN A 333 19.92 48.02 38.34
CA GLN A 333 18.95 48.80 39.12
C GLN A 333 17.58 48.88 38.43
N PHE A 334 17.55 48.64 37.12
CA PHE A 334 16.34 48.51 36.30
C PHE A 334 16.58 47.36 35.31
N CYS A 335 15.53 46.64 34.92
CA CYS A 335 15.64 45.58 33.92
C CYS A 335 14.47 45.63 32.93
N TYR A 336 14.75 45.50 31.64
CA TYR A 336 13.73 45.30 30.60
C TYR A 336 13.43 43.80 30.47
N MET A 337 12.16 43.43 30.67
CA MET A 337 11.74 42.03 30.88
C MET A 337 10.50 41.68 30.04
N THR A 338 10.29 40.39 29.78
CA THR A 338 9.03 39.85 29.23
C THR A 338 7.97 39.68 30.32
N PRO A 339 6.67 39.54 29.99
CA PRO A 339 5.63 39.32 30.98
C PRO A 339 5.90 38.14 31.94
N SER A 340 6.33 36.99 31.41
CA SER A 340 6.67 35.81 32.22
C SER A 340 7.88 36.04 33.13
N THR A 341 8.96 36.63 32.61
CA THR A 341 10.15 36.92 33.45
C THR A 341 9.90 38.00 34.49
N TYR A 342 9.01 38.96 34.21
CA TYR A 342 8.51 39.88 35.23
C TYR A 342 7.71 39.15 36.31
N ILE A 343 6.75 38.28 35.95
CA ILE A 343 5.95 37.51 36.93
C ILE A 343 6.89 36.69 37.84
N LYS A 344 7.89 36.01 37.26
CA LYS A 344 8.91 35.26 38.00
C LYS A 344 9.74 36.16 38.92
N ALA A 345 10.27 37.28 38.42
CA ALA A 345 11.06 38.22 39.22
C ALA A 345 10.24 38.94 40.32
N ASN A 346 8.94 39.17 40.10
CA ASN A 346 8.03 39.71 41.10
C ASN A 346 7.77 38.68 42.22
N ARG A 347 7.50 37.43 41.87
CA ARG A 347 7.29 36.34 42.82
C ARG A 347 8.55 36.02 43.62
N ASP A 348 9.70 35.94 42.95
CA ASP A 348 10.94 35.43 43.55
C ASP A 348 11.75 36.53 44.27
N TYR A 349 11.60 37.81 43.88
CA TYR A 349 12.40 38.94 44.40
C TYR A 349 11.60 40.22 44.72
N GLY A 350 10.27 40.23 44.55
CA GLY A 350 9.45 41.42 44.82
C GLY A 350 9.63 42.58 43.82
N VAL A 351 10.23 42.32 42.64
CA VAL A 351 10.47 43.34 41.60
C VAL A 351 9.16 43.97 41.15
N ARG A 352 9.13 45.30 41.03
CA ARG A 352 7.93 46.08 40.64
C ARG A 352 8.01 46.56 39.19
N VAL A 353 6.89 46.48 38.47
CA VAL A 353 6.76 47.10 37.14
C VAL A 353 6.68 48.63 37.29
N ILE A 354 7.48 49.35 36.50
CA ILE A 354 7.53 50.83 36.50
C ILE A 354 6.97 51.44 35.21
N ALA A 355 7.01 50.70 34.11
CA ALA A 355 6.52 51.11 32.80
C ALA A 355 6.23 49.87 31.94
N LYS A 356 5.33 50.01 30.96
CA LYS A 356 5.08 49.01 29.92
C LYS A 356 5.54 49.60 28.58
N ALA A 357 6.39 48.88 27.85
CA ALA A 357 6.78 49.30 26.51
C ALA A 357 5.60 49.18 25.54
N LEU A 358 5.47 50.15 24.64
CA LEU A 358 4.54 50.08 23.51
C LEU A 358 5.30 49.58 22.28
N ARG A 359 4.69 48.71 21.48
CA ARG A 359 5.15 48.34 20.15
C ARG A 359 4.12 48.85 19.15
N ASP A 360 4.55 49.70 18.22
CA ASP A 360 3.69 50.33 17.20
C ASP A 360 2.41 50.95 17.80
N GLY A 361 2.59 51.64 18.94
CA GLY A 361 1.52 52.27 19.72
C GLY A 361 0.69 51.32 20.61
N LYS A 362 0.79 50.00 20.43
CA LYS A 362 0.02 48.99 21.17
C LYS A 362 0.74 48.54 22.46
N PRO A 363 0.03 48.36 23.58
CA PRO A 363 0.58 47.82 24.82
C PRO A 363 0.59 46.28 24.84
N PHE A 364 0.52 45.60 23.70
CA PHE A 364 0.49 44.14 23.57
C PHE A 364 1.09 43.70 22.22
N HIS A 365 1.42 42.42 22.12
CA HIS A 365 1.91 41.74 20.92
C HIS A 365 1.42 40.29 20.97
N HIS A 366 1.32 39.63 19.82
CA HIS A 366 0.83 38.25 19.77
C HIS A 366 1.98 37.23 19.75
N SER A 367 1.66 36.04 20.23
CA SER A 367 2.43 34.83 19.97
C SER A 367 1.71 34.08 18.86
N VAL A 368 2.46 33.38 18.02
CA VAL A 368 1.90 32.66 16.88
C VAL A 368 2.58 31.32 16.74
N ILE A 369 1.83 30.33 16.26
CA ILE A 369 2.40 29.06 15.80
C ILE A 369 2.65 29.18 14.30
N ILE A 370 3.91 28.96 13.90
CA ILE A 370 4.35 28.97 12.52
C ILE A 370 4.58 27.55 12.01
N ALA A 371 4.38 27.34 10.71
CA ALA A 371 4.85 26.17 9.96
C ALA A 371 5.37 26.62 8.60
N ARG A 372 6.04 25.75 7.85
CA ARG A 372 6.43 26.06 6.46
C ARG A 372 5.21 26.19 5.55
N SER A 373 5.25 27.13 4.61
CA SER A 373 4.15 27.33 3.65
C SER A 373 3.79 26.06 2.87
N ASP A 374 4.80 25.25 2.52
CA ASP A 374 4.68 24.01 1.77
C ASP A 374 4.43 22.74 2.61
N SER A 375 4.35 22.84 3.95
CA SER A 375 4.04 21.69 4.80
C SER A 375 2.55 21.29 4.74
N THR A 376 2.27 20.03 5.06
CA THR A 376 0.90 19.51 5.21
C THR A 376 0.16 20.05 6.43
N VAL A 377 0.89 20.53 7.44
CA VAL A 377 0.31 21.21 8.62
C VAL A 377 -0.41 22.47 8.16
N SER A 378 -1.72 22.55 8.41
CA SER A 378 -2.60 23.65 7.98
C SER A 378 -3.39 24.28 9.11
N SER A 379 -3.62 23.51 10.17
CA SER A 379 -4.39 23.82 11.38
C SER A 379 -3.59 23.43 12.63
N ILE A 380 -4.02 23.85 13.82
CA ILE A 380 -3.32 23.49 15.06
C ILE A 380 -3.54 22.00 15.39
N GLU A 381 -4.68 21.45 14.96
CA GLU A 381 -5.07 20.05 15.10
C GLU A 381 -4.16 19.10 14.32
N ASP A 382 -3.55 19.57 13.21
CA ASP A 382 -2.58 18.82 12.40
C ASP A 382 -1.24 18.58 13.11
N LEU A 383 -1.01 19.18 14.29
CA LEU A 383 0.29 19.11 15.01
C LEU A 383 0.50 17.83 15.83
N ARG A 384 -0.49 16.93 15.87
CA ARG A 384 -0.31 15.59 16.47
C ARG A 384 0.70 14.80 15.64
N ASP A 385 1.57 14.05 16.32
CA ASP A 385 2.69 13.32 15.71
C ASP A 385 3.63 14.22 14.85
N CYS A 386 3.61 15.54 15.06
CA CYS A 386 4.55 16.48 14.42
C CYS A 386 5.68 16.89 15.37
N SER A 387 6.75 17.41 14.80
CA SER A 387 7.88 17.97 15.54
C SER A 387 7.71 19.47 15.81
N PHE A 388 7.95 19.90 17.06
CA PHE A 388 7.67 21.28 17.49
C PHE A 388 8.87 21.99 18.12
N ALA A 389 9.20 23.19 17.64
CA ALA A 389 10.24 24.05 18.21
C ALA A 389 9.66 25.13 19.14
N PHE A 390 10.03 25.08 20.41
CA PHE A 390 9.84 26.19 21.36
C PHE A 390 11.11 27.06 21.42
N GLY A 391 10.96 28.31 21.86
CA GLY A 391 12.08 29.17 22.23
C GLY A 391 12.59 28.85 23.64
N ASP A 392 13.02 29.88 24.38
CA ASP A 392 13.42 29.75 25.78
C ASP A 392 12.22 29.33 26.66
N GLN A 393 12.47 28.48 27.66
CA GLN A 393 11.45 27.98 28.61
C GLN A 393 10.76 29.12 29.39
N GLU A 394 11.47 30.21 29.65
CA GLU A 394 10.92 31.40 30.32
C GLU A 394 10.28 32.40 29.35
N SER A 395 10.26 32.11 28.04
CA SER A 395 9.66 32.99 27.03
C SER A 395 8.14 32.93 27.03
N THR A 396 7.50 34.09 27.18
CA THR A 396 6.04 34.22 27.06
C THR A 396 5.57 33.82 25.66
N SER A 397 6.25 34.28 24.61
CA SER A 397 5.75 34.26 23.24
C SER A 397 6.42 33.22 22.33
N SER A 398 7.32 32.40 22.86
CA SER A 398 7.87 31.23 22.13
C SER A 398 7.83 29.93 22.93
N HIS A 399 7.35 29.95 24.19
CA HIS A 399 7.04 28.74 24.93
C HIS A 399 5.65 28.77 25.59
N ILE A 400 5.43 29.70 26.52
CA ILE A 400 4.27 29.62 27.44
C ILE A 400 2.93 29.76 26.68
N VAL A 401 2.79 30.76 25.80
CA VAL A 401 1.57 30.94 25.01
C VAL A 401 1.40 29.85 23.93
N PRO A 402 2.43 29.47 23.14
CA PRO A 402 2.30 28.35 22.20
C PRO A 402 1.93 27.02 22.86
N ARG A 403 2.48 26.71 24.05
CA ARG A 403 2.10 25.53 24.82
C ARG A 403 0.64 25.61 25.31
N TYR A 404 0.18 26.78 25.72
CA TYR A 404 -1.23 27.00 26.06
C TYR A 404 -2.15 26.81 24.85
N MET A 405 -1.76 27.30 23.67
CA MET A 405 -2.51 27.10 22.42
C MET A 405 -2.64 25.62 22.05
N LEU A 406 -1.57 24.83 22.19
CA LEU A 406 -1.60 23.38 21.97
C LEU A 406 -2.57 22.69 22.94
N LEU A 407 -2.48 23.01 24.24
CA LEU A 407 -3.37 22.48 25.27
C LEU A 407 -4.84 22.88 25.07
N GLU A 408 -5.12 24.08 24.55
CA GLU A 408 -6.47 24.52 24.17
C GLU A 408 -7.04 23.69 23.01
N ALA A 409 -6.19 23.28 22.05
CA ALA A 409 -6.52 22.31 21.01
C ALA A 409 -6.52 20.84 21.49
N GLY A 410 -6.32 20.61 22.80
CA GLY A 410 -6.27 19.29 23.42
C GLY A 410 -5.01 18.48 23.08
N ILE A 411 -3.94 19.12 22.61
CA ILE A 411 -2.65 18.50 22.27
C ILE A 411 -1.72 18.69 23.47
N ASP A 412 -1.36 17.60 24.16
CA ASP A 412 -0.29 17.62 25.16
C ASP A 412 1.08 17.46 24.49
N LEU A 413 2.16 17.71 25.23
CA LEU A 413 3.53 17.55 24.74
C LEU A 413 3.88 16.10 24.39
N ASP A 414 3.18 15.13 25.00
CA ASP A 414 3.31 13.70 24.71
C ASP A 414 2.58 13.27 23.42
N ASP A 415 1.70 14.12 22.87
CA ASP A 415 1.05 13.92 21.56
C ASP A 415 1.93 14.42 20.37
N LEU A 416 3.10 14.99 20.66
CA LEU A 416 4.07 15.47 19.67
C LEU A 416 5.13 14.39 19.42
N LEU A 417 5.59 14.25 18.17
CA LEU A 417 6.62 13.27 17.80
C LEU A 417 7.95 13.54 18.53
N PHE A 418 8.32 14.82 18.63
CA PHE A 418 9.30 15.34 19.58
C PHE A 418 9.21 16.87 19.64
N TYR A 419 9.75 17.47 20.70
CA TYR A 419 9.90 18.92 20.80
C TYR A 419 11.25 19.30 21.40
N ASN A 420 11.67 20.56 21.19
CA ASN A 420 12.91 21.07 21.78
C ASN A 420 12.83 22.58 22.06
N TYR A 421 13.75 23.08 22.89
CA TYR A 421 13.88 24.48 23.28
C TYR A 421 15.12 25.09 22.62
N LEU A 422 14.91 25.97 21.63
CA LEU A 422 15.99 26.57 20.83
C LEU A 422 16.42 27.96 21.34
N GLY A 423 15.84 28.44 22.44
CA GLY A 423 16.18 29.72 23.05
C GLY A 423 15.60 30.92 22.30
N HIS A 424 16.24 31.36 21.21
CA HIS A 424 15.85 32.59 20.52
C HIS A 424 14.74 32.38 19.49
N HIS A 425 13.88 33.40 19.34
CA HIS A 425 12.79 33.39 18.35
C HIS A 425 13.29 33.21 16.90
N ASP A 426 14.42 33.83 16.56
CA ASP A 426 15.04 33.71 15.24
C ASP A 426 15.52 32.27 14.96
N ASP A 427 15.95 31.54 15.98
CA ASP A 427 16.48 30.19 15.82
C ASP A 427 15.33 29.18 15.65
N VAL A 428 14.20 29.39 16.34
CA VAL A 428 12.93 28.69 16.07
C VAL A 428 12.46 28.93 14.64
N ALA A 429 12.38 30.18 14.19
CA ALA A 429 11.90 30.50 12.84
C ALA A 429 12.78 29.88 11.74
N LYS A 430 14.11 29.91 11.90
CA LYS A 430 15.05 29.25 10.97
C LYS A 430 14.93 27.73 11.00
N ALA A 431 14.74 27.12 12.17
CA ALA A 431 14.66 25.66 12.30
C ALA A 431 13.35 25.09 11.71
N VAL A 432 12.26 25.86 11.74
CA VAL A 432 11.03 25.53 11.00
C VAL A 432 11.26 25.73 9.50
N LEU A 433 11.82 26.86 9.06
CA LEU A 433 12.12 27.12 7.63
C LEU A 433 13.02 26.03 7.00
N SER A 434 14.05 25.56 7.71
CA SER A 434 14.94 24.50 7.22
C SER A 434 14.30 23.11 7.19
N GLY A 435 13.08 22.94 7.72
CA GLY A 435 12.44 21.64 7.89
C GLY A 435 13.07 20.77 8.98
N GLY A 436 13.76 21.39 9.96
CA GLY A 436 14.24 20.70 11.16
C GLY A 436 13.12 20.45 12.19
N TYR A 437 12.05 21.25 12.12
CA TYR A 437 10.80 21.06 12.87
C TYR A 437 9.61 21.38 11.94
N ASP A 438 8.49 20.70 12.11
CA ASP A 438 7.27 20.89 11.29
C ASP A 438 6.57 22.22 11.64
N ALA A 439 6.60 22.58 12.93
CA ALA A 439 6.06 23.83 13.45
C ALA A 439 6.88 24.40 14.60
N GLY A 440 6.58 25.64 15.01
CA GLY A 440 7.22 26.26 16.16
C GLY A 440 6.48 27.48 16.71
N GLY A 441 6.77 27.81 17.96
CA GLY A 441 6.18 28.95 18.66
C GLY A 441 7.06 30.19 18.59
N VAL A 442 6.57 31.29 18.01
CA VAL A 442 7.31 32.56 17.91
C VAL A 442 6.45 33.78 18.22
N MET A 443 7.09 34.94 18.29
CA MET A 443 6.40 36.22 18.35
C MET A 443 5.95 36.64 16.95
N GLU A 444 4.78 37.27 16.84
CA GLU A 444 4.20 37.79 15.59
C GLU A 444 5.24 38.56 14.74
N SER A 445 5.96 39.51 15.34
CA SER A 445 7.01 40.30 14.66
C SER A 445 8.18 39.47 14.12
N THR A 446 8.44 38.29 14.68
CA THR A 446 9.45 37.36 14.15
C THR A 446 8.87 36.52 13.02
N ALA A 447 7.61 36.06 13.13
CA ALA A 447 6.95 35.35 12.05
C ALA A 447 6.84 36.22 10.78
N ASP A 448 6.43 37.49 10.91
CA ASP A 448 6.34 38.41 9.76
C ASP A 448 7.69 38.65 9.09
N LYS A 449 8.79 38.79 9.86
CA LYS A 449 10.18 38.89 9.34
C LYS A 449 10.59 37.72 8.44
N TYR A 450 10.02 36.54 8.65
CA TYR A 450 10.36 35.30 7.93
C TYR A 450 9.22 34.81 7.00
N LYS A 451 8.10 35.53 6.92
CA LYS A 451 6.91 35.17 6.13
C LYS A 451 7.19 35.01 4.65
N GLU A 452 7.87 35.99 4.05
CA GLU A 452 8.27 35.97 2.62
C GLU A 452 9.29 34.87 2.30
N GLN A 453 9.96 34.32 3.32
CA GLN A 453 10.93 33.22 3.16
C GLN A 453 10.25 31.84 3.19
N GLY A 454 8.91 31.77 3.30
CA GLY A 454 8.15 30.52 3.25
C GLY A 454 7.60 30.05 4.60
N LEU A 455 7.28 30.97 5.53
CA LEU A 455 6.48 30.65 6.72
C LEU A 455 5.01 31.05 6.55
N LYS A 456 4.11 30.18 7.04
CA LYS A 456 2.70 30.46 7.25
C LYS A 456 2.34 30.42 8.73
N PHE A 457 1.23 31.07 9.06
CA PHE A 457 0.67 31.14 10.41
C PHE A 457 -0.39 30.04 10.55
N ILE A 458 -0.34 29.26 11.63
CA ILE A 458 -1.24 28.13 11.91
C ILE A 458 -2.21 28.48 13.05
N LYS A 459 -1.75 29.23 14.06
CA LYS A 459 -2.57 29.77 15.17
C LYS A 459 -2.04 31.14 15.58
N PHE A 460 -2.94 31.98 16.10
CA PHE A 460 -2.74 33.34 16.57
C PHE A 460 -3.35 33.50 17.97
#